data_AF-A0A529Y9I6-F1
#
_entry.id   AF-A0A529Y9I6-F1
#
_cell.length_a   1.000
_cell.length_b   1.000
_cell.length_c   1.000
_cell.angle_alpha   90.00
_cell.angle_beta   90.00
_cell.angle_gamma   90.00
#
_symmetry.space_group_name_H-M   'P 1'
#
loop_
_entity.id
_entity.type
_entity.pdbx_description
1 polymer ?
#
loop_
_entity_poly.entity_id
_entity_poly.type
_entity_poly.pdbx_seq_one_letter_code
_entity_poly.pdbx_strand_id
1 'polypeptide(L)'
;YNGLAQTAGLWSGEITILRAYGRYLQQAGIPQSQDFIAAALNRYPEIARGLHSLFVARLGPTAEGDGAVAAKHLKAKIKDALEEVPNIDDDTIIRRYLNLIEASLRTNHFVADTKAKGQSLAIKLDSQAVEGLPAPRPWREIFVYGSEVEGVHLRFGPVARGGLRWSDRAQDYRTEVLGLVKAQQVKNAVIVPVGAKGGFYPKKLPMSAGRDAIFEAGTSAYKNFVSSLLSITDNIGVDGVIPPAGVVRRDPDDPYFVVAADKGTATFSDTANAISEKHHFWLDDAFASGGSAGYDHKKMGITAKGAWEAVKRHFREMNRDIQTSPFTVVGVGDMSGDVFGNGMLLSPATRLIAAFDHRDIFIDPDPDMAASMAERQRMFALPRSSWQDYDKSKLSEGGVIV
;
A
#
# COMPACT_ATOMS: atom_id res chain seq x y z
N TYR A 1 15.07 -18.64 -11.77
CA TYR A 1 15.20 -18.99 -10.34
C TYR A 1 15.18 -20.50 -10.09
N ASN A 2 14.26 -21.29 -10.64
CA ASN A 2 14.18 -22.74 -10.35
C ASN A 2 15.47 -23.52 -10.63
N GLY A 3 16.31 -23.05 -11.57
CA GLY A 3 17.63 -23.62 -11.82
C GLY A 3 18.56 -23.68 -10.60
N LEU A 4 18.34 -22.83 -9.59
CA LEU A 4 19.10 -22.83 -8.33
C LEU A 4 18.99 -24.14 -7.54
N ALA A 5 17.94 -24.93 -7.79
CA ALA A 5 17.82 -26.26 -7.21
C ALA A 5 18.92 -27.19 -7.71
N GLN A 6 19.32 -27.04 -8.99
CA GLN A 6 20.36 -27.85 -9.61
C GLN A 6 21.74 -27.22 -9.46
N THR A 7 21.86 -25.91 -9.71
CA THR A 7 23.16 -25.22 -9.72
C THR A 7 23.70 -24.97 -8.31
N ALA A 8 22.81 -24.62 -7.37
CA ALA A 8 23.16 -24.23 -6.01
C ALA A 8 22.61 -25.18 -4.94
N GLY A 9 21.95 -26.28 -5.31
CA GLY A 9 21.39 -27.25 -4.35
C GLY A 9 20.33 -26.68 -3.42
N LEU A 10 19.71 -25.55 -3.77
CA LEU A 10 18.76 -24.85 -2.91
C LEU A 10 17.34 -25.44 -3.01
N TRP A 11 16.67 -25.57 -1.88
CA TRP A 11 15.29 -26.04 -1.78
C TRP A 11 14.31 -24.92 -2.14
N SER A 12 13.06 -25.30 -2.43
CA SER A 12 11.97 -24.38 -2.83
C SER A 12 11.80 -23.16 -1.89
N GLY A 13 11.88 -23.37 -0.57
CA GLY A 13 11.76 -22.28 0.41
C GLY A 13 12.93 -21.29 0.36
N GLU A 14 14.14 -21.81 0.15
CA GLU A 14 15.38 -21.02 0.07
C GLU A 14 15.43 -20.20 -1.23
N ILE A 15 15.03 -20.82 -2.35
CA ILE A 15 14.86 -20.14 -3.63
C ILE A 15 13.81 -19.02 -3.54
N THR A 16 12.75 -19.23 -2.74
CA THR A 16 11.69 -18.22 -2.55
C THR A 16 12.22 -16.96 -1.88
N ILE A 17 13.15 -17.08 -0.92
CA ILE A 17 13.79 -15.93 -0.27
C ILE A 17 14.58 -15.11 -1.29
N LEU A 18 15.46 -15.77 -2.06
CA LEU A 18 16.26 -15.08 -3.07
C LEU A 18 15.35 -14.43 -4.13
N ARG A 19 14.32 -15.15 -4.57
CA ARG A 19 13.32 -14.59 -5.51
C ARG A 19 12.61 -13.37 -4.94
N ALA A 20 12.25 -13.37 -3.65
CA ALA A 20 11.62 -12.22 -3.00
C ALA A 20 12.54 -10.99 -3.03
N TYR A 21 13.82 -11.14 -2.70
CA TYR A 21 14.79 -10.03 -2.81
C TYR A 21 14.94 -9.53 -4.24
N GLY A 22 15.02 -10.41 -5.23
CA GLY A 22 15.04 -10.01 -6.64
C GLY A 22 13.80 -9.23 -7.07
N ARG A 23 12.62 -9.65 -6.60
CA ARG A 23 11.34 -8.95 -6.85
C ARG A 23 11.28 -7.61 -6.13
N TYR A 24 11.82 -7.50 -4.93
CA TYR A 24 11.98 -6.22 -4.26
C TYR A 24 12.92 -5.28 -5.03
N LEU A 25 14.06 -5.78 -5.54
CA LEU A 25 14.98 -4.97 -6.37
C LEU A 25 14.30 -4.40 -7.61
N GLN A 26 13.42 -5.18 -8.24
CA GLN A 26 12.59 -4.68 -9.35
C GLN A 26 11.71 -3.51 -8.91
N GLN A 27 11.01 -3.65 -7.79
CA GLN A 27 10.20 -2.57 -7.22
C GLN A 27 11.02 -1.36 -6.75
N ALA A 28 12.29 -1.58 -6.39
CA ALA A 28 13.26 -0.54 -6.07
C ALA A 28 13.86 0.15 -7.32
N GLY A 29 13.55 -0.32 -8.53
CA GLY A 29 14.00 0.30 -9.78
C GLY A 29 15.35 -0.19 -10.29
N ILE A 30 15.76 -1.42 -9.93
CA ILE A 30 16.93 -2.04 -10.56
C ILE A 30 16.70 -2.20 -12.08
N PRO A 31 17.67 -1.88 -12.95
CA PRO A 31 17.47 -1.93 -14.40
C PRO A 31 17.44 -3.37 -14.95
N GLN A 32 18.11 -4.31 -14.30
CA GLN A 32 18.20 -5.70 -14.79
C GLN A 32 16.88 -6.46 -14.60
N SER A 33 16.50 -7.26 -15.61
CA SER A 33 15.27 -8.06 -15.58
C SER A 33 15.34 -9.19 -14.55
N GLN A 34 14.17 -9.73 -14.17
CA GLN A 34 14.12 -10.87 -13.24
C GLN A 34 14.85 -12.11 -13.75
N ASP A 35 14.81 -12.35 -15.07
CA ASP A 35 15.52 -13.48 -15.68
C ASP A 35 17.03 -13.26 -15.65
N PHE A 36 17.48 -12.03 -15.89
CA PHE A 36 18.89 -11.69 -15.79
C PHE A 36 19.42 -11.81 -14.35
N ILE A 37 18.67 -11.29 -13.37
CA ILE A 37 18.98 -11.45 -11.93
C ILE A 37 19.06 -12.93 -11.55
N ALA A 38 18.08 -13.72 -11.98
CA ALA A 38 18.09 -15.16 -11.74
C ALA A 38 19.30 -15.84 -12.39
N ALA A 39 19.66 -15.46 -13.61
CA ALA A 39 20.79 -16.01 -14.34
C ALA A 39 22.12 -15.67 -13.64
N ALA A 40 22.28 -14.44 -13.13
CA ALA A 40 23.45 -14.03 -12.34
C ALA A 40 23.63 -14.95 -11.12
N LEU A 41 22.58 -15.19 -10.34
CA LEU A 41 22.65 -16.11 -9.20
C LEU A 41 22.99 -17.56 -9.61
N ASN A 42 22.58 -18.00 -10.80
CA ASN A 42 22.92 -19.33 -11.32
C ASN A 42 24.35 -19.43 -11.87
N ARG A 43 24.95 -18.33 -12.33
CA ARG A 43 26.37 -18.26 -12.72
C ARG A 43 27.29 -18.37 -11.50
N TYR A 44 26.84 -17.88 -10.35
CA TYR A 44 27.60 -17.86 -9.10
C TYR A 44 26.90 -18.64 -7.97
N PRO A 45 26.72 -19.97 -8.10
CA PRO A 45 25.91 -20.76 -7.17
C PRO A 45 26.45 -20.79 -5.74
N GLU A 46 27.78 -20.74 -5.56
CA GLU A 46 28.42 -20.63 -4.25
C GLU A 46 28.06 -19.33 -3.54
N ILE A 47 28.03 -18.22 -4.28
CA ILE A 47 27.63 -16.93 -3.76
C ILE A 47 26.13 -16.94 -3.43
N ALA A 48 25.30 -17.52 -4.29
CA ALA A 48 23.86 -17.66 -4.04
C ALA A 48 23.57 -18.45 -2.75
N ARG A 49 24.28 -19.56 -2.51
CA ARG A 49 24.21 -20.30 -1.24
C ARG A 49 24.70 -19.47 -0.05
N GLY A 50 25.79 -18.73 -0.24
CA GLY A 50 26.33 -17.82 0.77
C GLY A 50 25.32 -16.74 1.19
N LEU A 51 24.65 -16.12 0.21
CA LEU A 51 23.59 -15.13 0.44
C LEU A 51 22.44 -15.72 1.26
N HIS A 52 21.95 -16.91 0.88
CA HIS A 52 20.90 -17.58 1.66
C HIS A 52 21.38 -17.93 3.08
N SER A 53 22.60 -18.44 3.22
CA SER A 53 23.18 -18.78 4.53
C SER A 53 23.33 -17.54 5.41
N LEU A 54 23.69 -16.38 4.83
CA LEU A 54 23.76 -15.11 5.53
C LEU A 54 22.37 -14.66 6.01
N PHE A 55 21.33 -14.83 5.19
CA PHE A 55 19.96 -14.55 5.59
C PHE A 55 19.56 -15.39 6.81
N VAL A 56 19.83 -16.70 6.79
CA VAL A 56 19.53 -17.60 7.92
C VAL A 56 20.35 -17.22 9.17
N ALA A 57 21.65 -16.95 9.03
CA ALA A 57 22.49 -16.55 10.15
C ALA A 57 22.05 -15.21 10.78
N ARG A 58 21.43 -14.31 10.01
CA ARG A 58 20.98 -13.00 10.50
C ARG A 58 19.58 -13.00 11.10
N LEU A 59 18.67 -13.81 10.57
CA LEU A 59 17.23 -13.71 10.87
C LEU A 59 16.62 -15.03 11.35
N GLY A 60 17.38 -16.12 11.33
CA GLY A 60 16.95 -17.44 11.77
C GLY A 60 17.01 -17.64 13.30
N PRO A 61 16.55 -18.79 13.81
CA PRO A 61 16.44 -19.04 15.25
C PRO A 61 17.77 -18.96 16.02
N THR A 62 18.90 -19.21 15.35
CA THR A 62 20.25 -19.17 15.93
C THR A 62 20.98 -17.87 15.66
N ALA A 63 20.26 -16.77 15.37
CA ALA A 63 20.87 -15.54 14.87
C ALA A 63 21.62 -14.71 15.93
N GLU A 64 21.49 -15.07 17.21
CA GLU A 64 22.28 -14.55 18.31
C GLU A 64 23.49 -15.46 18.60
N GLY A 65 24.51 -14.95 19.31
CA GLY A 65 25.73 -15.71 19.60
C GLY A 65 26.45 -16.19 18.32
N ASP A 66 26.49 -17.52 18.13
CA ASP A 66 27.15 -18.17 17.00
C ASP A 66 26.64 -17.69 15.63
N GLY A 67 25.34 -17.41 15.49
CA GLY A 67 24.79 -16.89 14.23
C GLY A 67 25.33 -15.51 13.88
N ALA A 68 25.58 -14.65 14.87
CA ALA A 68 26.17 -13.34 14.64
C ALA A 68 27.63 -13.45 14.15
N VAL A 69 28.38 -14.42 14.68
CA VAL A 69 29.76 -14.72 14.24
C VAL A 69 29.74 -15.31 12.83
N ALA A 70 28.87 -16.30 12.58
CA ALA A 70 28.68 -16.90 11.27
C ALA A 70 28.29 -15.86 10.21
N ALA A 71 27.37 -14.93 10.53
CA ALA A 71 26.98 -13.86 9.63
C ALA A 71 28.16 -12.95 9.24
N LYS A 72 29.07 -12.64 10.16
CA LYS A 72 30.28 -11.86 9.87
C LYS A 72 31.21 -12.61 8.91
N HIS A 73 31.48 -13.90 9.17
CA HIS A 73 32.32 -14.72 8.30
C HIS A 73 31.70 -14.93 6.91
N LEU A 74 30.39 -15.19 6.83
CA LEU A 74 29.67 -15.34 5.56
C LEU A 74 29.71 -14.04 4.75
N LYS A 75 29.51 -12.88 5.40
CA LYS A 75 29.64 -11.58 4.74
C LYS A 75 31.04 -11.36 4.16
N ALA A 76 32.10 -11.65 4.92
CA ALA A 76 33.47 -11.53 4.45
C ALA A 76 33.71 -12.46 3.25
N LYS A 77 33.35 -13.74 3.37
CA LYS A 77 33.48 -14.73 2.29
C LYS A 77 32.74 -14.32 1.01
N ILE A 78 31.54 -13.75 1.13
CA ILE A 78 30.78 -13.25 -0.02
C ILE A 78 31.48 -12.05 -0.66
N LYS A 79 32.06 -11.15 0.13
CA LYS A 79 32.82 -10.00 -0.37
C LYS A 79 34.09 -10.43 -1.09
N ASP A 80 34.82 -11.40 -0.55
CA ASP A 80 36.03 -11.93 -1.21
C ASP A 80 35.64 -12.62 -2.53
N ALA A 81 34.57 -13.41 -2.53
CA ALA A 81 34.07 -14.05 -3.76
C ALA A 81 33.56 -13.06 -4.82
N LEU A 82 33.14 -11.86 -4.42
CA LEU A 82 32.74 -10.78 -5.33
C LEU A 82 33.93 -10.17 -6.07
N GLU A 83 35.15 -10.25 -5.55
CA GLU A 83 36.36 -9.75 -6.24
C GLU A 83 36.64 -10.55 -7.53
N GLU A 84 36.18 -11.80 -7.58
CA GLU A 84 36.34 -12.72 -8.70
C GLU A 84 35.17 -12.65 -9.72
N VAL A 85 34.27 -11.67 -9.61
CA VAL A 85 33.13 -11.48 -10.52
C VAL A 85 33.51 -10.48 -11.62
N PRO A 86 33.83 -10.93 -12.85
CA PRO A 86 34.33 -10.03 -13.90
C PRO A 86 33.24 -9.17 -14.55
N ASN A 87 31.96 -9.61 -14.50
CA ASN A 87 30.85 -8.88 -15.10
C ASN A 87 30.27 -7.87 -14.11
N ILE A 88 30.24 -6.59 -14.49
CA ILE A 88 29.81 -5.49 -13.63
C ILE A 88 28.33 -5.54 -13.25
N ASP A 89 27.46 -6.03 -14.14
CA ASP A 89 26.03 -6.19 -13.85
C ASP A 89 25.82 -7.30 -12.82
N ASP A 90 26.55 -8.41 -12.96
CA ASP A 90 26.49 -9.54 -12.02
C ASP A 90 27.00 -9.14 -10.63
N ASP A 91 28.15 -8.45 -10.57
CA ASP A 91 28.70 -7.88 -9.34
C ASP A 91 27.68 -6.93 -8.68
N THR A 92 27.09 -6.01 -9.45
CA THR A 92 26.09 -5.06 -8.96
C THR A 92 24.88 -5.79 -8.37
N ILE A 93 24.34 -6.80 -9.07
CA ILE A 93 23.19 -7.58 -8.60
C ILE A 93 23.51 -8.26 -7.27
N ILE A 94 24.64 -8.95 -7.18
CA ILE A 94 25.03 -9.69 -5.98
C ILE A 94 25.27 -8.74 -4.80
N ARG A 95 25.94 -7.60 -5.03
CA ARG A 95 26.11 -6.55 -4.00
C ARG A 95 24.78 -6.00 -3.51
N ARG A 96 23.82 -5.79 -4.40
CA ARG A 96 22.45 -5.37 -4.05
C ARG A 96 21.73 -6.42 -3.20
N TYR A 97 21.87 -7.71 -3.50
CA TYR A 97 21.35 -8.78 -2.66
C TYR A 97 21.97 -8.80 -1.28
N LEU A 98 23.31 -8.68 -1.20
CA LEU A 98 24.04 -8.60 0.06
C LEU A 98 23.50 -7.44 0.90
N ASN A 99 23.43 -6.24 0.33
CA ASN A 99 22.91 -5.05 1.01
C ASN A 99 21.46 -5.24 1.50
N LEU A 100 20.57 -5.85 0.70
CA LEU A 100 19.19 -6.10 1.14
C LEU A 100 19.12 -7.07 2.32
N ILE A 101 19.90 -8.15 2.33
CA ILE A 101 19.94 -9.09 3.46
C ILE A 101 20.49 -8.41 4.72
N GLU A 102 21.45 -7.50 4.56
CA GLU A 102 21.96 -6.69 5.68
C GLU A 102 20.92 -5.70 6.20
N ALA A 103 20.15 -5.06 5.32
CA ALA A 103 19.09 -4.12 5.65
C ALA A 103 17.80 -4.78 6.18
N SER A 104 17.66 -6.10 6.09
CA SER A 104 16.52 -6.84 6.63
C SER A 104 16.51 -6.88 8.15
N LEU A 105 15.37 -6.52 8.72
CA LEU A 105 15.16 -6.34 10.16
C LEU A 105 14.36 -7.46 10.81
N ARG A 106 13.33 -7.97 10.12
CA ARG A 106 12.42 -9.01 10.61
C ARG A 106 11.89 -9.82 9.44
N THR A 107 11.53 -11.08 9.69
CA THR A 107 10.84 -11.92 8.71
C THR A 107 10.00 -13.00 9.40
N ASN A 108 8.89 -13.40 8.76
CA ASN A 108 8.07 -14.52 9.21
C ASN A 108 8.54 -15.88 8.66
N HIS A 109 9.64 -15.92 7.90
CA HIS A 109 10.12 -17.14 7.26
C HIS A 109 10.34 -18.32 8.24
N PHE A 110 10.83 -18.02 9.45
CA PHE A 110 11.14 -19.01 10.48
C PHE A 110 10.00 -19.27 11.47
N VAL A 111 8.88 -18.55 11.32
CA VAL A 111 7.72 -18.70 12.20
C VAL A 111 6.97 -19.97 11.80
N ALA A 112 6.74 -20.84 12.80
CA ALA A 112 5.99 -22.07 12.61
C ALA A 112 4.58 -21.80 12.06
N ASP A 113 4.08 -22.74 11.25
CA ASP A 113 2.75 -22.71 10.63
C ASP A 113 2.46 -21.55 9.65
N THR A 114 3.38 -20.61 9.42
CA THR A 114 3.18 -19.52 8.44
C THR A 114 2.72 -20.05 7.09
N LYS A 115 3.38 -21.11 6.59
CA LYS A 115 3.04 -21.76 5.33
C LYS A 115 1.71 -22.52 5.40
N ALA A 116 1.44 -23.22 6.50
CA ALA A 116 0.17 -23.94 6.71
C ALA A 116 -1.03 -22.97 6.80
N LYS A 117 -0.81 -21.77 7.36
CA LYS A 117 -1.77 -20.66 7.41
C LYS A 117 -1.94 -19.95 6.06
N GLY A 118 -1.19 -20.33 5.03
CA GLY A 118 -1.22 -19.69 3.71
C GLY A 118 -0.68 -18.26 3.70
N GLN A 119 0.06 -17.85 4.74
CA GLN A 119 0.63 -16.51 4.82
C GLN A 119 1.78 -16.35 3.84
N SER A 120 1.85 -15.18 3.22
CA SER A 120 2.94 -14.81 2.33
C SER A 120 4.20 -14.46 3.13
N LEU A 121 5.36 -14.56 2.49
CA LEU A 121 6.63 -14.16 3.09
C LEU A 121 6.60 -12.65 3.34
N ALA A 122 6.85 -12.24 4.57
CA ALA A 122 7.01 -10.84 4.94
C ALA A 122 8.48 -10.58 5.33
N ILE A 123 9.05 -9.49 4.81
CA ILE A 123 10.39 -9.02 5.17
C ILE A 123 10.30 -7.53 5.49
N LYS A 124 10.67 -7.16 6.71
CA LYS A 124 10.81 -5.75 7.11
C LYS A 124 12.23 -5.27 6.79
N LEU A 125 12.35 -4.12 6.16
CA LEU A 125 13.60 -3.53 5.70
C LEU A 125 13.83 -2.16 6.36
N ASP A 126 15.09 -1.89 6.69
CA ASP A 126 15.58 -0.53 6.92
C ASP A 126 15.80 0.17 5.57
N SER A 127 14.77 0.86 5.09
CA SER A 127 14.82 1.55 3.80
C SER A 127 15.92 2.60 3.69
N GLN A 128 16.40 3.17 4.80
CA GLN A 128 17.51 4.13 4.76
C GLN A 128 18.84 3.43 4.46
N ALA A 129 18.99 2.18 4.91
CA ALA A 129 20.17 1.34 4.67
C ALA A 129 20.15 0.63 3.31
N VAL A 130 19.01 0.59 2.61
CA VAL A 130 18.92 0.03 1.26
C VAL A 130 19.59 0.96 0.24
N GLU A 131 20.68 0.48 -0.34
CA GLU A 131 21.41 1.20 -1.37
C GLU A 131 20.67 1.15 -2.72
N GLY A 132 20.75 2.24 -3.49
CA GLY A 132 20.06 2.35 -4.78
C GLY A 132 18.56 2.65 -4.68
N LEU A 133 18.00 2.73 -3.47
CA LEU A 133 16.59 3.07 -3.27
C LEU A 133 16.30 4.54 -3.66
N PRO A 134 15.32 4.81 -4.54
CA PRO A 134 14.96 6.17 -4.95
C PRO A 134 14.48 7.03 -3.78
N ALA A 135 14.78 8.33 -3.83
CA ALA A 135 14.32 9.29 -2.83
C ALA A 135 12.83 9.66 -3.01
N PRO A 136 12.10 9.98 -1.93
CA PRO A 136 12.51 9.91 -0.53
C PRO A 136 12.49 8.47 -0.03
N ARG A 137 13.48 8.09 0.78
CA ARG A 137 13.54 6.75 1.38
C ARG A 137 12.66 6.72 2.63
N PRO A 138 11.69 5.79 2.73
CA PRO A 138 10.92 5.60 3.95
C PRO A 138 11.83 5.34 5.16
N TRP A 139 11.28 5.45 6.37
CA TRP A 139 11.95 4.95 7.56
C TRP A 139 11.98 3.43 7.54
N ARG A 140 10.83 2.78 7.28
CA ARG A 140 10.70 1.32 7.20
C ARG A 140 9.80 0.90 6.07
N GLU A 141 10.13 -0.26 5.49
CA GLU A 141 9.30 -0.94 4.50
C GLU A 141 9.04 -2.37 4.93
N ILE A 142 7.79 -2.82 4.81
CA ILE A 142 7.49 -4.25 4.88
C ILE A 142 7.13 -4.71 3.46
N PHE A 143 7.93 -5.60 2.92
CA PHE A 143 7.68 -6.24 1.63
C PHE A 143 7.02 -7.59 1.84
N VAL A 144 5.91 -7.83 1.15
CA VAL A 144 5.18 -9.10 1.17
C VAL A 144 5.31 -9.77 -0.20
N TYR A 145 5.71 -11.03 -0.19
CA TYR A 145 5.90 -11.84 -1.39
C TYR A 145 5.24 -13.21 -1.25
N GLY A 146 4.32 -13.53 -2.16
CA GLY A 146 3.62 -14.81 -2.18
C GLY A 146 3.17 -15.22 -3.57
N SER A 147 2.54 -16.40 -3.67
CA SER A 147 1.93 -16.88 -4.91
C SER A 147 0.66 -16.11 -5.26
N GLU A 148 -0.11 -15.70 -4.24
CA GLU A 148 -1.40 -15.05 -4.38
C GLU A 148 -1.29 -13.52 -4.37
N VAL A 149 -0.34 -12.98 -3.62
CA VAL A 149 -0.20 -11.53 -3.41
C VAL A 149 1.27 -11.10 -3.32
N GLU A 150 1.55 -9.93 -3.87
CA GLU A 150 2.77 -9.16 -3.64
C GLU A 150 2.39 -7.76 -3.14
N GLY A 151 3.26 -7.09 -2.40
CA GLY A 151 2.95 -5.72 -1.96
C GLY A 151 3.99 -5.12 -1.05
N VAL A 152 3.83 -3.83 -0.77
CA VAL A 152 4.69 -3.07 0.15
C VAL A 152 3.84 -2.24 1.10
N HIS A 153 4.35 -2.04 2.32
CA HIS A 153 3.88 -1.02 3.23
C HIS A 153 5.03 -0.09 3.62
N LEU A 154 4.92 1.19 3.28
CA LEU A 154 5.94 2.21 3.49
C LEU A 154 5.56 3.08 4.70
N ARG A 155 6.49 3.29 5.63
CA ARG A 155 6.31 4.19 6.79
C ARG A 155 7.45 5.19 6.89
N PHE A 156 7.14 6.44 7.20
CA PHE A 156 8.14 7.50 7.40
C PHE A 156 8.43 7.82 8.87
N GLY A 157 7.94 7.00 9.79
CA GLY A 157 8.25 7.10 11.22
C GLY A 157 7.57 6.00 12.05
N PRO A 158 7.86 5.93 13.36
CA PRO A 158 7.38 4.89 14.27
C PRO A 158 5.87 4.90 14.44
N VAL A 159 5.27 6.09 14.49
CA VAL A 159 3.82 6.27 14.55
C VAL A 159 3.37 6.84 13.22
N ALA A 160 2.88 5.96 12.34
CA ALA A 160 2.48 6.33 10.98
C ALA A 160 1.14 5.70 10.59
N ARG A 161 0.35 6.41 9.79
CA ARG A 161 -0.96 5.95 9.31
C ARG A 161 -1.10 6.17 7.82
N GLY A 162 -1.77 5.24 7.15
CA GLY A 162 -2.11 5.42 5.74
C GLY A 162 -2.99 4.33 5.15
N GLY A 163 -3.52 4.65 3.98
CA GLY A 163 -4.40 3.75 3.23
C GLY A 163 -3.66 2.58 2.58
N LEU A 164 -4.33 1.44 2.42
CA LEU A 164 -3.87 0.30 1.63
C LEU A 164 -4.55 0.28 0.27
N ARG A 165 -3.77 0.41 -0.80
CA ARG A 165 -4.28 0.44 -2.17
C ARG A 165 -4.27 -0.94 -2.81
N TRP A 166 -5.36 -1.29 -3.49
CA TRP A 166 -5.34 -2.38 -4.45
C TRP A 166 -4.71 -1.84 -5.74
N SER A 167 -3.51 -2.32 -6.06
CA SER A 167 -2.78 -1.97 -7.28
C SER A 167 -3.01 -3.01 -8.38
N ASP A 168 -3.11 -2.54 -9.62
CA ASP A 168 -3.06 -3.33 -10.85
C ASP A 168 -1.65 -3.30 -11.49
N ARG A 169 -0.70 -2.56 -10.90
CA ARG A 169 0.64 -2.31 -11.44
C ARG A 169 1.66 -3.35 -11.01
N ALA A 170 1.70 -4.49 -11.71
CA ALA A 170 2.60 -5.59 -11.38
C ALA A 170 4.11 -5.24 -11.37
N GLN A 171 4.52 -4.26 -12.17
CA GLN A 171 5.94 -3.93 -12.39
C GLN A 171 6.47 -2.84 -11.45
N ASP A 172 5.61 -1.97 -10.92
CA ASP A 172 6.04 -0.78 -10.17
C ASP A 172 5.01 -0.27 -9.14
N TYR A 173 4.23 -1.17 -8.53
CA TYR A 173 3.31 -0.82 -7.44
C TYR A 173 4.02 -0.07 -6.29
N ARG A 174 5.31 -0.33 -6.03
CA ARG A 174 6.07 0.43 -5.01
C ARG A 174 6.21 1.91 -5.38
N THR A 175 6.44 2.22 -6.65
CA THR A 175 6.51 3.61 -7.15
C THR A 175 5.17 4.32 -7.00
N GLU A 176 4.07 3.61 -7.33
CA GLU A 176 2.71 4.12 -7.10
C GLU A 176 2.47 4.42 -5.61
N VAL A 177 2.77 3.47 -4.72
CA VAL A 177 2.60 3.63 -3.28
C VAL A 177 3.47 4.78 -2.76
N LEU A 178 4.73 4.88 -3.19
CA LEU A 178 5.64 5.96 -2.79
C LEU A 178 5.14 7.35 -3.24
N GLY A 179 4.60 7.45 -4.46
CA GLY A 179 3.97 8.67 -4.96
C GLY A 179 2.80 9.12 -4.08
N LEU A 180 2.01 8.17 -3.56
CA LEU A 180 0.89 8.45 -2.65
C LEU A 180 1.36 8.84 -1.25
N VAL A 181 2.46 8.28 -0.74
CA VAL A 181 2.98 8.67 0.57
C VAL A 181 3.46 10.13 0.56
N LYS A 182 4.07 10.60 -0.54
CA LYS A 182 4.51 12.01 -0.65
C LYS A 182 3.36 12.98 -0.40
N ALA A 183 2.20 12.73 -1.01
CA ALA A 183 1.00 13.52 -0.78
C ALA A 183 0.51 13.40 0.68
N GLN A 184 0.60 12.20 1.27
CA GLN A 184 0.21 11.97 2.66
C GLN A 184 1.14 12.69 3.66
N GLN A 185 2.43 12.80 3.38
CA GLN A 185 3.36 13.55 4.23
C GLN A 185 3.04 15.04 4.26
N VAL A 186 2.76 15.63 3.10
CA VAL A 186 2.32 17.03 3.02
C VAL A 186 0.98 17.20 3.77
N LYS A 187 0.06 16.25 3.61
CA LYS A 187 -1.23 16.25 4.33
C LYS A 187 -1.06 16.16 5.84
N ASN A 188 -0.11 15.36 6.32
CA ASN A 188 0.11 15.13 7.74
C ASN A 188 1.08 16.14 8.37
N ALA A 189 1.54 17.15 7.65
CA ALA A 189 2.58 18.08 8.13
C ALA A 189 2.23 18.81 9.45
N VAL A 190 0.94 18.94 9.76
CA VAL A 190 0.43 19.60 10.98
C VAL A 190 -0.23 18.64 11.98
N ILE A 191 -0.16 17.32 11.75
CA ILE A 191 -0.75 16.31 12.65
C ILE A 191 0.22 15.18 12.96
N VAL A 192 0.21 14.71 14.21
CA VAL A 192 0.71 13.37 14.55
C VAL A 192 -0.45 12.42 14.22
N PRO A 193 -0.27 11.35 13.43
CA PRO A 193 0.96 10.64 13.04
C PRO A 193 1.55 11.03 11.67
N VAL A 194 2.81 10.66 11.41
CA VAL A 194 3.45 10.84 10.10
C VAL A 194 2.82 9.94 9.02
N GLY A 195 3.17 10.18 7.75
CA GLY A 195 2.58 9.45 6.63
C GLY A 195 3.06 7.99 6.53
N ALA A 196 2.11 7.08 6.34
CA ALA A 196 2.33 5.75 5.78
C ALA A 196 1.50 5.56 4.51
N LYS A 197 1.79 4.52 3.74
CA LYS A 197 0.91 3.99 2.69
C LYS A 197 1.32 2.56 2.38
N GLY A 198 0.34 1.72 2.09
CA GLY A 198 0.62 0.41 1.52
C GLY A 198 -0.08 0.21 0.20
N GLY A 199 0.37 -0.81 -0.52
CA GLY A 199 -0.30 -1.29 -1.71
C GLY A 199 -0.02 -2.77 -1.91
N PHE A 200 -1.03 -3.49 -2.37
CA PHE A 200 -0.95 -4.92 -2.69
C PHE A 200 -1.43 -5.17 -4.12
N TYR A 201 -0.83 -6.17 -4.74
CA TYR A 201 -1.07 -6.64 -6.09
C TYR A 201 -1.51 -8.11 -6.03
N PRO A 202 -2.80 -8.40 -6.26
CA PRO A 202 -3.29 -9.77 -6.39
C PRO A 202 -2.77 -10.41 -7.69
N LYS A 203 -2.07 -11.53 -7.58
CA LYS A 203 -1.40 -12.19 -8.71
C LYS A 203 -2.30 -13.15 -9.50
N LYS A 204 -3.39 -13.61 -8.88
CA LYS A 204 -4.29 -14.63 -9.43
C LYS A 204 -5.73 -14.17 -9.44
N LEU A 205 -6.01 -13.11 -10.18
CA LEU A 205 -7.40 -12.66 -10.38
C LEU A 205 -8.07 -13.52 -11.48
N PRO A 206 -9.25 -14.09 -11.23
CA PRO A 206 -9.98 -14.87 -12.23
C PRO A 206 -10.70 -13.93 -13.20
N MET A 207 -9.94 -13.34 -14.13
CA MET A 207 -10.42 -12.29 -15.04
C MET A 207 -11.63 -12.71 -15.90
N SER A 208 -11.81 -14.02 -16.12
CA SER A 208 -12.94 -14.58 -16.87
C SER A 208 -14.17 -14.92 -16.02
N ALA A 209 -14.09 -14.87 -14.68
CA ALA A 209 -15.14 -15.36 -13.78
C ALA A 209 -16.13 -14.28 -13.29
N GLY A 210 -16.13 -13.10 -13.93
CA GLY A 210 -17.01 -11.99 -13.58
C GLY A 210 -16.55 -11.17 -12.38
N ARG A 211 -17.27 -10.07 -12.10
CA ARG A 211 -16.87 -9.04 -11.13
C ARG A 211 -16.79 -9.56 -9.70
N ASP A 212 -17.73 -10.40 -9.28
CA ASP A 212 -17.82 -10.88 -7.90
C ASP A 212 -16.66 -11.82 -7.56
N ALA A 213 -16.31 -12.73 -8.47
CA ALA A 213 -15.16 -13.63 -8.30
C ALA A 213 -13.82 -12.86 -8.25
N ILE A 214 -13.67 -11.81 -9.06
CA ILE A 214 -12.50 -10.92 -9.02
C ILE A 214 -12.42 -10.21 -7.66
N PHE A 215 -13.55 -9.70 -7.17
CA PHE A 215 -13.63 -9.02 -5.88
C PHE A 215 -13.31 -9.96 -4.71
N GLU A 216 -13.81 -11.19 -4.73
CA GLU A 216 -13.52 -12.21 -3.72
C GLU A 216 -12.04 -12.62 -3.72
N ALA A 217 -11.45 -12.84 -4.90
CA ALA A 217 -10.03 -13.14 -5.03
C ALA A 217 -9.15 -12.00 -4.50
N GLY A 218 -9.49 -10.75 -4.81
CA GLY A 218 -8.77 -9.59 -4.26
C GLY A 218 -8.97 -9.40 -2.76
N THR A 219 -10.17 -9.69 -2.24
CA THR A 219 -10.44 -9.70 -0.79
C THR A 219 -9.58 -10.76 -0.09
N SER A 220 -9.42 -11.94 -0.70
CA SER A 220 -8.55 -13.00 -0.19
C SER A 220 -7.07 -12.61 -0.22
N ALA A 221 -6.62 -11.97 -1.30
CA ALA A 221 -5.27 -11.42 -1.41
C ALA A 221 -5.02 -10.32 -0.35
N TYR A 222 -5.98 -9.44 -0.12
CA TYR A 222 -5.92 -8.42 0.94
C TYR A 222 -5.79 -9.05 2.33
N LYS A 223 -6.62 -10.06 2.64
CA LYS A 223 -6.56 -10.79 3.92
C LYS A 223 -5.19 -11.41 4.15
N ASN A 224 -4.61 -12.04 3.12
CA ASN A 224 -3.26 -12.60 3.18
C ASN A 224 -2.21 -11.50 3.39
N PHE A 225 -2.29 -10.40 2.63
CA PHE A 225 -1.35 -9.28 2.74
C PHE A 225 -1.33 -8.69 4.16
N VAL A 226 -2.49 -8.28 4.68
CA VAL A 226 -2.59 -7.71 6.04
C VAL A 226 -2.16 -8.71 7.11
N SER A 227 -2.57 -9.98 7.00
CA SER A 227 -2.13 -11.03 7.93
C SER A 227 -0.62 -11.27 7.90
N SER A 228 0.02 -11.08 6.75
CA SER A 228 1.47 -11.22 6.60
C SER A 228 2.20 -10.01 7.21
N LEU A 229 1.65 -8.80 7.09
CA LEU A 229 2.19 -7.61 7.76
C LEU A 229 2.14 -7.75 9.28
N LEU A 230 1.01 -8.19 9.83
CA LEU A 230 0.83 -8.39 11.28
C LEU A 230 1.75 -9.49 11.83
N SER A 231 2.10 -10.51 11.03
CA SER A 231 2.94 -11.63 11.48
C SER A 231 4.35 -11.25 11.94
N ILE A 232 4.82 -10.04 11.62
CA ILE A 232 6.14 -9.51 12.02
C ILE A 232 6.05 -8.18 12.78
N THR A 233 4.84 -7.75 13.12
CA THR A 233 4.56 -6.51 13.86
C THR A 233 4.49 -6.82 15.34
N ASP A 234 5.05 -5.96 16.20
CA ASP A 234 4.91 -6.15 17.64
C ASP A 234 3.46 -5.87 18.07
N ASN A 235 3.02 -6.45 19.18
CA ASN A 235 1.71 -6.23 19.76
C ASN A 235 1.84 -5.45 21.09
N ILE A 236 0.74 -5.02 21.69
CA ILE A 236 0.71 -4.41 23.03
C ILE A 236 -0.20 -5.24 23.94
N GLY A 237 0.35 -5.72 25.05
CA GLY A 237 -0.41 -6.33 26.14
C GLY A 237 -0.48 -5.40 27.36
N VAL A 238 -1.07 -5.92 28.44
CA VAL A 238 -1.21 -5.21 29.72
C VAL A 238 0.16 -4.76 30.28
N ASP A 239 1.17 -5.61 30.13
CA ASP A 239 2.51 -5.41 30.70
C ASP A 239 3.51 -4.75 29.73
N GLY A 240 3.07 -4.31 28.54
CA GLY A 240 3.89 -3.64 27.54
C GLY A 240 3.94 -4.32 26.17
N VAL A 241 5.03 -4.10 25.44
CA VAL A 241 5.18 -4.57 24.05
C VAL A 241 5.42 -6.09 24.01
N ILE A 242 4.64 -6.79 23.20
CA ILE A 242 4.75 -8.24 22.96
C ILE A 242 5.36 -8.46 21.57
N PRO A 243 6.59 -9.00 21.46
CA PRO A 243 7.17 -9.31 20.16
C PRO A 243 6.46 -10.48 19.45
N PRO A 244 6.47 -10.53 18.11
CA PRO A 244 5.91 -11.66 17.37
C PRO A 244 6.72 -12.94 17.64
N ALA A 245 6.02 -14.02 17.98
CA ALA A 245 6.64 -15.29 18.33
C ALA A 245 7.42 -15.89 17.14
N GLY A 246 8.65 -16.35 17.40
CA GLY A 246 9.51 -16.97 16.38
C GLY A 246 10.14 -15.99 15.38
N VAL A 247 10.07 -14.68 15.63
CA VAL A 247 10.69 -13.65 14.78
C VAL A 247 11.89 -13.04 15.49
N VAL A 248 13.07 -13.12 14.87
CA VAL A 248 14.24 -12.36 15.32
C VAL A 248 14.06 -10.89 14.97
N ARG A 249 14.28 -10.01 15.95
CA ARG A 249 14.16 -8.56 15.81
C ARG A 249 15.55 -7.92 15.72
N ARG A 250 15.79 -7.12 14.67
CA ARG A 250 17.01 -6.30 14.51
C ARG A 250 16.75 -4.80 14.67
N ASP A 251 15.62 -4.46 15.26
CA ASP A 251 15.15 -3.09 15.45
C ASP A 251 14.40 -2.95 16.79
N PRO A 252 14.20 -1.70 17.27
CA PRO A 252 13.44 -1.41 18.49
C PRO A 252 11.97 -1.86 18.41
N ASP A 253 11.25 -1.64 19.50
CA ASP A 253 9.80 -1.90 19.55
C ASP A 253 9.07 -1.10 18.47
N ASP A 254 8.16 -1.79 17.79
CA ASP A 254 7.37 -1.28 16.69
C ASP A 254 5.94 -1.85 16.70
N PRO A 255 5.14 -1.52 17.74
CA PRO A 255 3.79 -2.04 17.86
C PRO A 255 2.73 -1.25 17.08
N TYR A 256 3.06 -0.04 16.64
CA TYR A 256 2.09 0.86 16.03
C TYR A 256 1.93 0.59 14.53
N PHE A 257 0.82 -0.06 14.19
CA PHE A 257 0.47 -0.36 12.81
C PHE A 257 -1.02 -0.12 12.60
N VAL A 258 -1.37 0.93 11.84
CA VAL A 258 -2.76 1.34 11.56
C VAL A 258 -2.92 1.46 10.05
N VAL A 259 -4.02 0.89 9.55
CA VAL A 259 -4.37 0.94 8.13
C VAL A 259 -5.60 1.81 7.89
N ALA A 260 -5.82 2.21 6.65
CA ALA A 260 -7.04 2.86 6.22
C ALA A 260 -7.46 2.34 4.84
N ALA A 261 -8.69 2.62 4.45
CA ALA A 261 -9.14 2.37 3.09
C ALA A 261 -8.44 3.32 2.09
N ASP A 262 -8.29 2.85 0.85
CA ASP A 262 -7.84 3.62 -0.32
C ASP A 262 -8.58 3.11 -1.58
N LYS A 263 -8.09 3.47 -2.77
CA LYS A 263 -8.64 3.00 -4.04
C LYS A 263 -8.65 1.46 -4.07
N GLY A 264 -9.81 0.90 -4.36
CA GLY A 264 -10.04 -0.55 -4.45
C GLY A 264 -10.23 -1.26 -3.12
N THR A 265 -10.18 -0.54 -1.98
CA THR A 265 -10.34 -1.11 -0.63
C THR A 265 -11.34 -0.34 0.22
N ALA A 266 -12.20 0.48 -0.40
CA ALA A 266 -13.17 1.34 0.29
C ALA A 266 -14.06 0.59 1.30
N THR A 267 -14.41 -0.67 1.02
CA THR A 267 -15.25 -1.52 1.86
C THR A 267 -14.46 -2.49 2.75
N PHE A 268 -13.12 -2.38 2.78
CA PHE A 268 -12.27 -3.36 3.46
C PHE A 268 -11.94 -3.02 4.91
N SER A 269 -12.39 -1.89 5.44
CA SER A 269 -12.10 -1.51 6.83
C SER A 269 -12.61 -2.55 7.84
N ASP A 270 -13.84 -3.05 7.69
CA ASP A 270 -14.35 -4.12 8.56
C ASP A 270 -13.56 -5.42 8.39
N THR A 271 -13.12 -5.72 7.15
CA THR A 271 -12.26 -6.88 6.90
C THR A 271 -10.91 -6.74 7.60
N ALA A 272 -10.33 -5.54 7.63
CA ALA A 272 -9.07 -5.28 8.30
C ALA A 272 -9.21 -5.41 9.82
N ASN A 273 -10.28 -4.87 10.40
CA ASN A 273 -10.57 -4.99 11.84
C ASN A 273 -10.79 -6.45 12.26
N ALA A 274 -11.56 -7.22 11.48
CA ALA A 274 -11.73 -8.65 11.73
C ALA A 274 -10.41 -9.44 11.65
N ILE A 275 -9.44 -8.99 10.84
CA ILE A 275 -8.09 -9.56 10.83
C ILE A 275 -7.35 -9.19 12.12
N SER A 276 -7.39 -7.92 12.53
CA SER A 276 -6.79 -7.45 13.79
C SER A 276 -7.27 -8.27 14.99
N GLU A 277 -8.59 -8.43 15.13
CA GLU A 277 -9.27 -9.28 16.12
C GLU A 277 -8.72 -10.72 16.11
N LYS A 278 -8.66 -11.33 14.92
CA LYS A 278 -8.18 -12.73 14.76
C LYS A 278 -6.70 -12.88 15.12
N HIS A 279 -5.89 -11.85 14.94
CA HIS A 279 -4.48 -11.82 15.35
C HIS A 279 -4.32 -11.39 16.82
N HIS A 280 -5.41 -11.12 17.54
CA HIS A 280 -5.42 -10.54 18.89
C HIS A 280 -4.57 -9.27 18.96
N PHE A 281 -4.56 -8.48 17.89
CA PHE A 281 -3.77 -7.27 17.81
C PHE A 281 -4.43 -6.16 18.62
N TRP A 282 -3.63 -5.42 19.39
CA TRP A 282 -4.08 -4.52 20.46
C TRP A 282 -5.00 -3.38 20.01
N LEU A 283 -4.96 -3.02 18.72
CA LEU A 283 -5.85 -2.01 18.16
C LEU A 283 -7.25 -2.54 17.86
N ASP A 284 -7.46 -3.85 17.84
CA ASP A 284 -8.77 -4.49 17.70
C ASP A 284 -9.59 -3.87 16.54
N ASP A 285 -10.77 -3.33 16.80
CA ASP A 285 -11.65 -2.66 15.85
C ASP A 285 -11.22 -1.21 15.48
N ALA A 286 -10.19 -0.67 16.14
CA ALA A 286 -9.55 0.60 15.81
C ALA A 286 -8.38 0.45 14.83
N PHE A 287 -8.06 -0.78 14.39
CA PHE A 287 -6.95 -1.06 13.47
C PHE A 287 -7.11 -0.38 12.11
N ALA A 288 -8.35 -0.31 11.60
CA ALA A 288 -8.71 0.37 10.37
C ALA A 288 -9.83 1.39 10.59
N SER A 289 -9.60 2.62 10.13
CA SER A 289 -10.62 3.65 10.18
C SER A 289 -11.69 3.47 9.10
N GLY A 290 -12.93 3.86 9.41
CA GLY A 290 -14.04 3.94 8.45
C GLY A 290 -14.80 2.63 8.23
N GLY A 291 -14.68 1.66 9.15
CA GLY A 291 -15.56 0.50 9.22
C GLY A 291 -16.94 0.84 9.80
N SER A 292 -17.78 -0.18 9.94
CA SER A 292 -19.14 -0.13 10.50
C SER A 292 -19.24 0.48 11.90
N ALA A 293 -18.22 0.28 12.74
CA ALA A 293 -18.10 0.88 14.08
C ALA A 293 -17.53 2.31 14.08
N GLY A 294 -16.98 2.76 12.95
CA GLY A 294 -16.33 4.05 12.80
C GLY A 294 -17.19 5.13 12.13
N TYR A 295 -16.57 6.28 11.89
CA TYR A 295 -17.22 7.37 11.16
C TYR A 295 -17.20 7.10 9.65
N ASP A 296 -18.38 6.94 9.05
CA ASP A 296 -18.53 6.87 7.59
C ASP A 296 -18.17 8.22 6.97
N HIS A 297 -17.08 8.23 6.21
CA HIS A 297 -16.52 9.43 5.60
C HIS A 297 -17.49 10.12 4.63
N LYS A 298 -18.23 9.35 3.82
CA LYS A 298 -19.18 9.88 2.84
C LYS A 298 -20.45 10.37 3.53
N LYS A 299 -21.03 9.57 4.43
CA LYS A 299 -22.26 9.90 5.16
C LYS A 299 -22.09 11.16 6.01
N MET A 300 -20.94 11.32 6.64
CA MET A 300 -20.64 12.51 7.44
C MET A 300 -20.09 13.66 6.60
N GLY A 301 -19.57 13.39 5.41
CA GLY A 301 -18.93 14.35 4.54
C GLY A 301 -17.66 14.94 5.13
N ILE A 302 -16.87 14.15 5.88
CA ILE A 302 -15.72 14.63 6.67
C ILE A 302 -14.73 15.35 5.75
N THR A 303 -14.36 14.72 4.64
CA THR A 303 -13.40 15.26 3.68
C THR A 303 -13.96 16.49 2.99
N ALA A 304 -15.19 16.38 2.47
CA ALA A 304 -15.82 17.45 1.71
C ALA A 304 -16.06 18.71 2.55
N LYS A 305 -16.57 18.57 3.78
CA LYS A 305 -16.81 19.69 4.70
C LYS A 305 -15.51 20.38 5.08
N GLY A 306 -14.47 19.61 5.42
CA GLY A 306 -13.15 20.18 5.70
C GLY A 306 -12.56 20.94 4.51
N ALA A 307 -12.63 20.36 3.31
CA ALA A 307 -12.21 21.03 2.09
C ALA A 307 -13.05 22.30 1.82
N TRP A 308 -14.35 22.25 2.06
CA TRP A 308 -15.26 23.39 1.85
C TRP A 308 -14.99 24.56 2.79
N GLU A 309 -14.59 24.31 4.04
CA GLU A 309 -14.12 25.38 4.94
C GLU A 309 -12.92 26.12 4.36
N ALA A 310 -11.97 25.39 3.74
CA ALA A 310 -10.83 26.01 3.06
C ALA A 310 -11.28 26.82 1.82
N VAL A 311 -12.23 26.31 1.04
CA VAL A 311 -12.82 27.04 -0.10
C VAL A 311 -13.50 28.33 0.38
N LYS A 312 -14.37 28.25 1.42
CA LYS A 312 -15.02 29.43 2.01
C LYS A 312 -14.00 30.46 2.49
N ARG A 313 -12.94 30.02 3.16
CA ARG A 313 -11.86 30.91 3.59
C ARG A 313 -11.18 31.61 2.42
N HIS A 314 -10.84 30.87 1.36
CA HIS A 314 -10.18 31.42 0.18
C HIS A 314 -11.04 32.50 -0.50
N PHE A 315 -12.34 32.27 -0.65
CA PHE A 315 -13.26 33.28 -1.20
C PHE A 315 -13.48 34.47 -0.27
N ARG A 316 -13.47 34.26 1.05
CA ARG A 316 -13.52 35.37 2.03
C ARG A 316 -12.30 36.29 1.93
N GLU A 317 -11.11 35.75 1.65
CA GLU A 317 -9.90 36.56 1.39
C GLU A 317 -10.03 37.43 0.13
N MET A 318 -10.94 37.07 -0.79
CA MET A 318 -11.33 37.85 -1.96
C MET A 318 -12.62 38.67 -1.73
N ASN A 319 -13.04 38.85 -0.47
CA ASN A 319 -14.27 39.54 -0.09
C ASN A 319 -15.54 38.99 -0.77
N ARG A 320 -15.61 37.67 -0.99
CA ARG A 320 -16.76 37.00 -1.61
C ARG A 320 -17.33 35.92 -0.70
N ASP A 321 -18.63 35.97 -0.46
CA ASP A 321 -19.34 34.91 0.25
C ASP A 321 -20.05 33.96 -0.71
N ILE A 322 -19.45 32.79 -0.92
CA ILE A 322 -19.99 31.73 -1.79
C ILE A 322 -21.14 30.94 -1.15
N GLN A 323 -21.59 31.29 0.05
CA GLN A 323 -22.81 30.73 0.64
C GLN A 323 -24.06 31.50 0.21
N THR A 324 -23.91 32.78 -0.17
CA THR A 324 -25.02 33.65 -0.56
C THR A 324 -24.89 34.20 -1.97
N SER A 325 -23.69 34.23 -2.54
CA SER A 325 -23.41 34.82 -3.84
C SER A 325 -23.22 33.72 -4.88
N PRO A 326 -24.01 33.69 -5.97
CA PRO A 326 -23.90 32.68 -7.02
C PRO A 326 -22.48 32.58 -7.58
N PHE A 327 -21.98 31.37 -7.83
CA PHE A 327 -20.65 31.15 -8.41
C PHE A 327 -20.65 29.91 -9.30
N THR A 328 -19.82 29.94 -10.33
CA THR A 328 -19.72 28.87 -11.31
C THR A 328 -18.69 27.82 -10.90
N VAL A 329 -19.01 26.55 -11.15
CA VAL A 329 -18.15 25.41 -10.83
C VAL A 329 -18.00 24.49 -12.04
N VAL A 330 -16.76 24.06 -12.27
CA VAL A 330 -16.42 22.90 -13.08
C VAL A 330 -15.69 21.92 -12.18
N GLY A 331 -16.05 20.64 -12.17
CA GLY A 331 -15.45 19.68 -11.27
C GLY A 331 -15.17 18.31 -11.87
N VAL A 332 -14.42 17.49 -11.12
CA VAL A 332 -14.08 16.12 -11.49
C VAL A 332 -14.74 15.16 -10.50
N GLY A 333 -15.59 14.28 -11.00
CA GLY A 333 -16.39 13.35 -10.21
C GLY A 333 -17.88 13.42 -10.52
N ASP A 334 -18.68 12.77 -9.68
CA ASP A 334 -20.12 12.71 -9.78
C ASP A 334 -20.79 12.72 -8.39
N MET A 335 -22.12 12.69 -8.35
CA MET A 335 -22.89 12.68 -7.09
C MET A 335 -22.74 11.37 -6.30
N SER A 336 -22.12 10.32 -6.84
CA SER A 336 -21.85 9.08 -6.10
C SER A 336 -20.62 9.19 -5.18
N GLY A 337 -19.71 10.13 -5.47
CA GLY A 337 -18.45 10.29 -4.74
C GLY A 337 -18.58 10.96 -3.36
N ASP A 338 -17.64 10.65 -2.46
CA ASP A 338 -17.52 11.31 -1.14
C ASP A 338 -17.29 12.82 -1.30
N VAL A 339 -16.19 13.21 -1.95
CA VAL A 339 -15.75 14.61 -2.00
C VAL A 339 -16.64 15.46 -2.91
N PHE A 340 -16.83 15.02 -4.16
CA PHE A 340 -17.61 15.76 -5.15
C PHE A 340 -19.09 15.83 -4.72
N GLY A 341 -19.70 14.68 -4.41
CA GLY A 341 -21.12 14.60 -4.08
C GLY A 341 -21.49 15.44 -2.87
N ASN A 342 -20.77 15.30 -1.75
CA ASN A 342 -21.00 16.16 -0.58
C ASN A 342 -20.70 17.63 -0.92
N GLY A 343 -19.55 17.92 -1.54
CA GLY A 343 -19.10 19.29 -1.81
C GLY A 343 -20.09 20.10 -2.64
N MET A 344 -20.69 19.47 -3.66
CA MET A 344 -21.69 20.10 -4.51
C MET A 344 -23.01 20.42 -3.79
N LEU A 345 -23.24 19.87 -2.60
CA LEU A 345 -24.43 20.14 -1.79
C LEU A 345 -24.18 21.15 -0.65
N LEU A 346 -22.94 21.64 -0.48
CA LEU A 346 -22.57 22.54 0.63
C LEU A 346 -22.85 24.03 0.37
N SER A 347 -23.39 24.40 -0.80
CA SER A 347 -23.89 25.76 -1.04
C SER A 347 -25.06 25.78 -2.02
N PRO A 348 -26.18 26.44 -1.68
CA PRO A 348 -27.28 26.67 -2.62
C PRO A 348 -26.87 27.62 -3.76
N ALA A 349 -25.79 28.38 -3.61
CA ALA A 349 -25.29 29.33 -4.60
C ALA A 349 -24.39 28.69 -5.69
N THR A 350 -24.21 27.37 -5.66
CA THR A 350 -23.39 26.65 -6.64
C THR A 350 -24.10 26.49 -7.98
N ARG A 351 -23.53 27.10 -9.03
CA ARG A 351 -23.88 26.87 -10.44
C ARG A 351 -22.89 25.86 -11.04
N LEU A 352 -23.24 24.58 -11.00
CA LEU A 352 -22.42 23.52 -11.59
C LEU A 352 -22.68 23.49 -13.09
N ILE A 353 -21.72 23.99 -13.88
CA ILE A 353 -21.89 24.10 -15.34
C ILE A 353 -21.24 22.97 -16.11
N ALA A 354 -20.29 22.27 -15.49
CA ALA A 354 -19.70 21.08 -16.07
C ALA A 354 -19.12 20.17 -14.99
N ALA A 355 -19.17 18.87 -15.24
CA ALA A 355 -18.45 17.87 -14.47
C ALA A 355 -18.07 16.70 -15.36
N PHE A 356 -17.02 15.97 -15.00
CA PHE A 356 -16.68 14.73 -15.70
C PHE A 356 -16.07 13.71 -14.76
N ASP A 357 -16.26 12.44 -15.08
CA ASP A 357 -15.53 11.35 -14.44
C ASP A 357 -15.00 10.38 -15.51
N HIS A 358 -14.69 9.15 -15.11
CA HIS A 358 -14.19 8.11 -16.02
C HIS A 358 -15.28 7.50 -16.92
N ARG A 359 -16.55 7.86 -16.74
CA ARG A 359 -17.72 7.32 -17.45
C ARG A 359 -18.39 8.39 -18.30
N ASP A 360 -18.67 9.54 -17.69
CA ASP A 360 -19.62 10.52 -18.23
C ASP A 360 -19.01 11.93 -18.26
N ILE A 361 -19.48 12.76 -19.21
CA ILE A 361 -19.28 14.21 -19.23
C ILE A 361 -20.65 14.89 -19.07
N PHE A 362 -20.81 15.67 -18.02
CA PHE A 362 -21.97 16.52 -17.73
C PHE A 362 -21.67 17.97 -18.12
N ILE A 363 -22.56 18.60 -18.88
CA ILE A 363 -22.51 20.04 -19.20
C ILE A 363 -23.92 20.61 -19.05
N ASP A 364 -24.04 21.72 -18.32
CA ASP A 364 -25.28 22.47 -18.16
C ASP A 364 -24.93 23.98 -18.22
N PRO A 365 -25.06 24.65 -19.38
CA PRO A 365 -24.56 26.01 -19.55
C PRO A 365 -25.17 27.06 -18.62
N ASP A 366 -26.46 26.92 -18.31
CA ASP A 366 -27.19 27.88 -17.46
C ASP A 366 -28.17 27.18 -16.49
N PRO A 367 -27.65 26.47 -15.47
CA PRO A 367 -28.48 25.65 -14.59
C PRO A 367 -29.37 26.52 -13.71
N ASP A 368 -30.65 26.14 -13.59
CA ASP A 368 -31.49 26.61 -12.48
C ASP A 368 -30.90 26.08 -11.17
N MET A 369 -30.43 26.99 -10.31
CA MET A 369 -29.70 26.61 -9.08
C MET A 369 -30.55 25.78 -8.12
N ALA A 370 -31.84 26.09 -8.00
CA ALA A 370 -32.72 25.40 -7.05
C ALA A 370 -33.10 24.01 -7.57
N ALA A 371 -33.51 23.90 -8.85
CA ALA A 371 -33.88 22.65 -9.48
C ALA A 371 -32.69 21.70 -9.61
N SER A 372 -31.53 22.22 -10.04
CA SER A 372 -30.29 21.42 -10.15
C SER A 372 -29.74 21.01 -8.79
N MET A 373 -29.90 21.81 -7.73
CA MET A 373 -29.55 21.40 -6.37
C MET A 373 -30.44 20.25 -5.88
N ALA A 374 -31.76 20.38 -6.04
CA ALA A 374 -32.69 19.32 -5.66
C ALA A 374 -32.42 18.01 -6.42
N GLU A 375 -32.07 18.11 -7.70
CA GLU A 375 -31.71 16.95 -8.50
C GLU A 375 -30.41 16.28 -8.06
N ARG A 376 -29.37 17.08 -7.81
CA ARG A 376 -28.11 16.57 -7.24
C ARG A 376 -28.33 15.89 -5.89
N GLN A 377 -29.21 16.43 -5.04
CA GLN A 377 -29.54 15.83 -3.75
C GLN A 377 -30.28 14.50 -3.90
N ARG A 378 -31.22 14.40 -4.87
CA ARG A 378 -31.88 13.14 -5.22
C ARG A 378 -30.86 12.09 -5.65
N MET A 379 -29.95 12.44 -6.56
CA MET A 379 -28.91 11.53 -7.04
C MET A 379 -27.97 11.07 -5.93
N PHE A 380 -27.55 11.99 -5.05
CA PHE A 380 -26.66 11.66 -3.92
C PHE A 380 -27.28 10.63 -2.96
N ALA A 381 -28.62 10.64 -2.83
CA ALA A 381 -29.36 9.70 -1.99
C ALA A 381 -29.54 8.30 -2.63
N LEU A 382 -29.23 8.12 -3.92
CA LEU A 382 -29.33 6.82 -4.57
C LEU A 382 -28.25 5.86 -4.05
N PRO A 383 -28.55 4.56 -3.91
CA PRO A 383 -27.55 3.55 -3.53
C PRO A 383 -26.34 3.50 -4.48
N ARG A 384 -26.59 3.75 -5.77
CA ARG A 384 -25.58 3.93 -6.82
C ARG A 384 -26.10 5.01 -7.76
N SER A 385 -25.22 5.87 -8.25
CA SER A 385 -25.54 6.88 -9.25
C SER A 385 -24.39 7.09 -10.24
N SER A 386 -24.70 7.63 -11.42
CA SER A 386 -23.78 8.29 -12.35
C SER A 386 -24.47 9.52 -12.94
N TRP A 387 -23.77 10.30 -13.78
CA TRP A 387 -24.42 11.43 -14.45
C TRP A 387 -25.59 11.01 -15.35
N GLN A 388 -25.60 9.76 -15.84
CA GLN A 388 -26.74 9.23 -16.61
C GLN A 388 -28.04 9.13 -15.80
N ASP A 389 -27.97 9.11 -14.46
CA ASP A 389 -29.17 9.12 -13.61
C ASP A 389 -29.77 10.52 -13.45
N TYR A 390 -29.09 11.58 -13.88
CA TYR A 390 -29.60 12.96 -13.79
C TYR A 390 -30.82 13.14 -14.68
N ASP A 391 -31.88 13.73 -14.13
CA ASP A 391 -33.09 14.07 -14.88
C ASP A 391 -32.79 15.12 -15.96
N LYS A 392 -32.65 14.67 -17.20
CA LYS A 392 -32.32 15.50 -18.36
C LYS A 392 -33.35 16.60 -18.63
N SER A 393 -34.58 16.49 -18.12
CA SER A 393 -35.59 17.55 -18.25
C SER A 393 -35.24 18.81 -17.45
N LYS A 394 -34.28 18.72 -16.51
CA LYS A 394 -33.81 19.84 -15.67
C LYS A 394 -32.56 20.53 -16.21
N LEU A 395 -32.01 20.07 -17.33
CA LEU A 395 -30.88 20.71 -17.99
C LEU A 395 -31.33 21.99 -18.68
N SER A 396 -30.46 23.00 -18.71
CA SER A 396 -30.70 24.20 -19.51
C SER A 396 -30.63 23.90 -21.01
N GLU A 397 -31.03 24.86 -21.83
CA GLU A 397 -30.76 24.81 -23.27
C GLU A 397 -29.25 24.62 -23.52
N GLY A 398 -28.91 23.68 -24.40
CA GLY A 398 -27.51 23.29 -24.68
C GLY A 398 -26.89 22.33 -23.65
N GLY A 399 -27.62 21.94 -22.60
CA GLY A 399 -27.17 20.95 -21.64
C GLY A 399 -27.11 19.54 -22.22
N VAL A 400 -26.07 18.79 -21.86
CA VAL A 400 -25.82 17.44 -22.36
C VAL A 400 -25.14 16.57 -21.32
N ILE A 401 -25.43 15.27 -21.37
CA ILE A 401 -24.73 14.23 -20.62
C ILE A 401 -24.31 13.19 -21.66
N VAL A 402 -22.99 13.05 -21.83
CA VAL A 402 -22.35 12.16 -22.82
C VAL A 402 -21.68 11.01 -22.10
#